data_AF-A0A067E7Y9-F1
#
_entry.id   AF-A0A067E7Y9-F1
#
_cell.length_a   1.000
_cell.length_b   1.000
_cell.length_c   1.000
_cell.angle_alpha   90.00
_cell.angle_beta   90.00
_cell.angle_gamma   90.00
#
_symmetry.space_group_name_H-M   'P 1'
#
loop_
_entity.id
_entity.type
_entity.pdbx_description
1 polymer ?
#
loop_
_entity_poly.entity_id
_entity_poly.type
_entity_poly.pdbx_seq_one_letter_code
_entity_poly.pdbx_strand_id
1 'polypeptide(L)'
;CKGLPLAAKTIGSLLRFKRTREEWESILDSELWQLEEFEKGLLAPLLLSYNDLPPMIKRCFQYYELIKLWMAQDYIMPEGNKELEIIGEEYFDYLAMRSFFQEFFKDNEGVVVRCKMHDIVHDFAQFLTKNECIAIEVDDDEEPLSLINTYQEKLRHSMLVLGYEASFPISIFKAKNLRSLFINNTLIQVSLTHVLQSLFDQLKCLRALRIATLMNTWDVNSTNKILKGIEKLIHLRYLRLVGLGTEELPETCCELLNLQVLEIEQCTSLKRLPLGIGKLVNLRHLTYDDSCLEFIPKGIQRLTNLRTLSEFVVVRGGSKYGGKACNLEGLRYT
;
A
#
# COMPACT_ATOMS: atom_id res chain seq x y z
N CYS A 1 -13.73 -10.56 -30.20
CA CYS A 1 -14.41 -10.50 -28.87
C CYS A 1 -15.42 -11.63 -28.59
N LYS A 2 -15.82 -12.49 -29.56
CA LYS A 2 -16.68 -13.68 -29.33
C LYS A 2 -17.97 -13.43 -28.50
N GLY A 3 -18.57 -12.24 -28.64
CA GLY A 3 -19.79 -11.86 -27.91
C GLY A 3 -19.62 -11.48 -26.44
N LEU A 4 -18.39 -11.43 -25.90
CA LEU A 4 -18.15 -11.12 -24.50
C LEU A 4 -18.12 -9.60 -24.25
N PRO A 5 -19.00 -9.06 -23.36
CA PRO A 5 -19.06 -7.62 -23.10
C PRO A 5 -17.74 -7.05 -22.58
N LEU A 6 -17.05 -7.75 -21.67
CA LEU A 6 -15.76 -7.32 -21.15
C LEU A 6 -14.69 -7.26 -22.24
N ALA A 7 -14.64 -8.24 -23.15
CA ALA A 7 -13.71 -8.23 -24.28
C ALA A 7 -13.95 -7.02 -25.19
N ALA A 8 -15.22 -6.73 -25.49
CA ALA A 8 -15.58 -5.56 -26.29
C ALA A 8 -15.22 -4.25 -25.58
N LYS A 9 -15.47 -4.14 -24.28
CA LYS A 9 -15.11 -2.98 -23.46
C LYS A 9 -13.60 -2.74 -23.44
N THR A 10 -12.81 -3.78 -23.20
CA THR A 10 -11.34 -3.73 -23.15
C THR A 10 -10.72 -3.35 -24.49
N ILE A 11 -11.22 -3.90 -25.61
CA ILE A 11 -10.73 -3.51 -26.94
C ILE A 11 -11.20 -2.10 -27.30
N GLY A 12 -12.45 -1.76 -27.02
CA GLY A 12 -12.97 -0.41 -27.26
C GLY A 12 -12.19 0.66 -26.49
N SER A 13 -11.83 0.38 -25.23
CA SER A 13 -11.01 1.28 -24.41
C SER A 13 -9.57 1.41 -24.94
N LEU A 14 -8.98 0.34 -25.48
CA LEU A 14 -7.70 0.36 -26.18
C LEU A 14 -7.76 1.20 -27.46
N LEU A 15 -8.75 0.93 -28.33
CA LEU A 15 -8.90 1.59 -29.62
C LEU A 15 -9.17 3.09 -29.51
N ARG A 16 -9.74 3.56 -28.39
CA ARG A 16 -9.90 5.00 -28.09
C ARG A 16 -8.59 5.78 -28.20
N PHE A 17 -7.45 5.15 -27.95
CA PHE A 17 -6.13 5.80 -28.00
C PHE A 17 -5.45 5.66 -29.37
N LYS A 18 -6.08 5.00 -30.35
CA LYS A 18 -5.54 4.80 -31.70
C LYS A 18 -6.18 5.77 -32.68
N ARG A 19 -5.36 6.47 -33.45
CA ARG A 19 -5.81 7.54 -34.35
C ARG A 19 -5.77 7.15 -35.83
N THR A 20 -4.97 6.16 -36.17
CA THR A 20 -4.69 5.75 -37.55
C THR A 20 -5.26 4.38 -37.86
N ARG A 21 -5.50 4.12 -39.15
CA ARG A 21 -6.01 2.82 -39.59
C ARG A 21 -5.00 1.71 -39.37
N GLU A 22 -3.73 2.03 -39.57
CA GLU A 22 -2.59 1.11 -39.43
C GLU A 22 -2.47 0.62 -37.98
N GLU A 23 -2.70 1.50 -36.99
CA GLU A 23 -2.76 1.11 -35.58
C GLU A 23 -3.91 0.14 -35.29
N TRP A 24 -5.08 0.35 -35.92
CA TRP A 24 -6.21 -0.56 -35.76
C TRP A 24 -5.95 -1.92 -36.40
N GLU A 25 -5.36 -1.94 -37.60
CA GLU A 25 -4.95 -3.15 -38.30
C GLU A 25 -3.91 -3.93 -37.50
N SER A 26 -2.92 -3.25 -36.89
CA SER A 26 -1.92 -3.91 -36.03
C SER A 26 -2.53 -4.65 -34.83
N ILE A 27 -3.63 -4.13 -34.27
CA ILE A 27 -4.37 -4.79 -33.18
C ILE A 27 -5.18 -5.96 -33.73
N LEU A 28 -5.82 -5.81 -34.89
CA LEU A 28 -6.62 -6.86 -35.53
C LEU A 28 -5.76 -8.07 -35.91
N ASP A 29 -4.57 -7.83 -36.44
CA ASP A 29 -3.68 -8.85 -37.01
C ASP A 29 -2.71 -9.45 -35.97
N SER A 30 -2.80 -9.03 -34.71
CA SER A 30 -1.91 -9.47 -33.64
C SER A 30 -1.98 -10.99 -33.39
N GLU A 31 -0.81 -11.63 -33.29
CA GLU A 31 -0.67 -13.06 -32.95
C GLU A 31 -1.26 -13.41 -31.58
N LEU A 32 -1.42 -12.43 -30.68
CA LEU A 32 -2.04 -12.64 -29.36
C LEU A 32 -3.45 -13.24 -29.45
N TRP A 33 -4.17 -13.05 -30.56
CA TRP A 33 -5.48 -13.66 -30.80
C TRP A 33 -5.44 -15.19 -30.92
N GLN A 34 -4.27 -15.76 -31.21
CA GLN A 34 -4.03 -17.21 -31.32
C GLN A 34 -3.74 -17.87 -29.97
N LEU A 35 -3.56 -17.10 -28.88
CA LEU A 35 -3.28 -17.65 -27.56
C LEU A 35 -4.53 -18.33 -26.98
N GLU A 36 -4.46 -19.64 -26.78
CA GLU A 36 -5.57 -20.45 -26.25
C GLU A 36 -5.62 -20.53 -24.71
N GLU A 37 -4.65 -19.94 -24.01
CA GLU A 37 -4.48 -20.12 -22.56
C GLU A 37 -5.09 -19.01 -21.70
N PHE A 38 -6.42 -18.95 -21.58
CA PHE A 38 -7.14 -18.54 -20.35
C PHE A 38 -8.65 -18.70 -20.57
N GLU A 39 -9.41 -18.81 -19.47
CA GLU A 39 -10.87 -18.89 -19.51
C GLU A 39 -11.49 -17.89 -20.50
N LYS A 40 -12.38 -18.42 -21.36
CA LYS A 40 -13.35 -17.64 -22.14
C LYS A 40 -12.76 -16.67 -23.17
N GLY A 41 -11.51 -16.80 -23.64
CA GLY A 41 -11.01 -15.97 -24.76
C GLY A 41 -10.88 -14.48 -24.45
N LEU A 42 -10.73 -14.14 -23.16
CA LEU A 42 -10.50 -12.77 -22.66
C LEU A 42 -9.01 -12.43 -22.51
N LEU A 43 -8.13 -13.42 -22.58
CA LEU A 43 -6.69 -13.22 -22.46
C LEU A 43 -6.15 -12.29 -23.54
N ALA A 44 -6.47 -12.56 -24.81
CA ALA A 44 -5.97 -11.76 -25.92
C ALA A 44 -6.38 -10.28 -25.83
N PRO A 45 -7.67 -9.93 -25.59
CA PRO A 45 -8.07 -8.56 -25.31
C PRO A 45 -7.32 -7.88 -24.17
N LEU A 46 -7.13 -8.59 -23.05
CA LEU A 46 -6.46 -8.06 -21.87
C LEU A 46 -4.96 -7.88 -22.11
N LEU A 47 -4.29 -8.85 -22.74
CA LEU A 47 -2.88 -8.76 -23.13
C LEU A 47 -2.65 -7.63 -24.12
N LEU A 48 -3.50 -7.47 -25.13
CA LEU A 48 -3.40 -6.36 -26.08
C LEU A 48 -3.54 -5.02 -25.35
N SER A 49 -4.55 -4.90 -24.48
CA SER A 49 -4.74 -3.68 -23.73
C SER A 49 -3.59 -3.42 -22.74
N TYR A 50 -3.05 -4.45 -22.10
CA TYR A 50 -1.94 -4.34 -21.17
C TYR A 50 -0.63 -4.00 -21.88
N ASN A 51 -0.31 -4.68 -22.99
CA ASN A 51 0.94 -4.51 -23.73
C ASN A 51 1.06 -3.12 -24.36
N ASP A 52 -0.06 -2.49 -24.66
CA ASP A 52 -0.11 -1.12 -25.15
C ASP A 52 0.07 -0.06 -24.05
N LEU A 53 -0.01 -0.43 -22.77
CA LEU A 53 0.23 0.51 -21.67
C LEU A 53 1.68 1.03 -21.66
N PRO A 54 1.89 2.31 -21.30
CA PRO A 54 3.23 2.82 -21.01
C PRO A 54 3.94 1.99 -19.93
N PRO A 55 5.28 1.79 -20.01
CA PRO A 55 6.00 0.93 -19.08
C PRO A 55 5.84 1.30 -17.59
N MET A 56 5.71 2.60 -17.27
CA MET A 56 5.52 3.04 -15.89
C MET A 56 4.12 2.69 -15.36
N ILE A 57 3.10 2.84 -16.19
CA ILE A 57 1.71 2.51 -15.86
C ILE A 57 1.52 0.98 -15.74
N LYS A 58 2.25 0.19 -16.55
CA LYS A 58 2.25 -1.29 -16.42
C LYS A 58 2.65 -1.77 -15.03
N ARG A 59 3.61 -1.10 -14.38
CA ARG A 59 4.04 -1.44 -13.01
C ARG A 59 2.96 -1.12 -11.98
N CYS A 60 2.19 -0.06 -12.24
CA CYS A 60 1.13 0.43 -11.39
C CYS A 60 -0.10 -0.50 -11.39
N PHE A 61 -0.32 -1.27 -12.47
CA PHE A 61 -1.42 -2.23 -12.59
C PHE A 61 -1.48 -3.30 -11.48
N GLN A 62 -0.35 -3.57 -10.81
CA GLN A 62 -0.22 -4.65 -9.81
C GLN A 62 -0.87 -4.35 -8.45
N TYR A 63 -1.22 -3.10 -8.16
CA TYR A 63 -1.70 -2.66 -6.84
C TYR A 63 -3.09 -2.04 -6.91
N TYR A 64 -3.97 -2.37 -5.95
CA TYR A 64 -5.36 -1.90 -5.89
C TYR A 64 -5.61 -0.80 -4.83
N GLU A 65 -4.64 -0.46 -3.97
CA GLU A 65 -4.65 0.70 -3.04
C GLU A 65 -3.56 1.71 -3.47
N LEU A 66 -3.85 2.49 -4.51
CA LEU A 66 -2.94 2.67 -5.64
C LEU A 66 -1.78 3.66 -5.44
N ILE A 67 -2.05 4.95 -5.25
CA ILE A 67 -1.03 5.98 -5.51
C ILE A 67 0.09 5.96 -4.45
N LYS A 68 -0.27 5.91 -3.18
CA LYS A 68 0.69 5.91 -2.06
C LYS A 68 1.64 4.70 -2.11
N LEU A 69 1.14 3.53 -2.50
CA LEU A 69 1.97 2.35 -2.72
C LEU A 69 2.85 2.50 -3.95
N TRP A 70 2.34 3.06 -5.05
CA TRP A 70 3.16 3.34 -6.23
C TRP A 70 4.31 4.32 -5.93
N MET A 71 4.06 5.33 -5.09
CA MET A 71 5.10 6.23 -4.58
C MET A 71 6.16 5.46 -3.79
N ALA A 72 5.72 4.63 -2.83
CA ALA A 72 6.61 3.84 -1.98
C ALA A 72 7.49 2.87 -2.79
N GLN A 73 6.99 2.36 -3.92
CA GLN A 73 7.71 1.44 -4.79
C GLN A 73 8.59 2.12 -5.86
N ASP A 74 8.60 3.45 -5.98
CA ASP A 74 9.20 4.21 -7.10
C ASP A 74 8.58 3.88 -8.47
N TYR A 75 7.27 3.65 -8.52
CA TYR A 75 6.58 3.39 -9.80
C TYR A 75 6.13 4.68 -10.49
N ILE A 76 6.06 5.78 -9.75
CA ILE A 76 5.76 7.12 -10.27
C ILE A 76 7.07 7.83 -10.56
N MET A 77 7.22 8.31 -11.79
CA MET A 77 8.43 9.02 -12.22
C MET A 77 8.21 10.53 -12.07
N PRO A 78 9.14 11.27 -11.43
CA PRO A 78 9.01 12.71 -11.30
C PRO A 78 8.95 13.40 -12.67
N GLU A 79 8.00 14.32 -12.85
CA GLU A 79 7.81 15.09 -14.08
C GLU A 79 7.85 16.60 -13.78
N GLY A 80 9.01 17.21 -13.99
CA GLY A 80 9.22 18.63 -13.70
C GLY A 80 8.93 18.97 -12.24
N ASN A 81 8.03 19.93 -12.02
CA ASN A 81 7.61 20.37 -10.68
C ASN A 81 6.26 19.76 -10.24
N LYS A 82 5.71 18.80 -10.99
CA LYS A 82 4.45 18.15 -10.61
C LYS A 82 4.65 17.31 -9.35
N GLU A 83 3.65 17.33 -8.47
CA GLU A 83 3.65 16.47 -7.29
C GLU A 83 3.42 15.02 -7.68
N LEU A 84 4.01 14.09 -6.91
CA LEU A 84 3.92 12.66 -7.21
C LEU A 84 2.48 12.15 -7.11
N GLU A 85 1.67 12.75 -6.24
CA GLU A 85 0.25 12.45 -6.05
C GLU A 85 -0.53 12.75 -7.33
N ILE A 86 -0.26 13.91 -7.96
CA ILE A 86 -0.90 14.31 -9.22
C ILE A 86 -0.49 13.38 -10.36
N ILE A 87 0.81 13.06 -10.49
CA ILE A 87 1.27 12.11 -11.52
C ILE A 87 0.68 10.72 -11.27
N GLY A 88 0.57 10.31 -10.00
CA GLY A 88 -0.11 9.08 -9.61
C GLY A 88 -1.58 9.07 -10.00
N GLU A 89 -2.29 10.18 -9.81
CA GLU A 89 -3.68 10.34 -10.24
C GLU A 89 -3.81 10.24 -11.76
N GLU A 90 -2.92 10.88 -12.53
CA GLU A 90 -2.86 10.74 -13.99
C GLU A 90 -2.68 9.26 -14.42
N TYR A 91 -1.83 8.50 -13.72
CA TYR A 91 -1.63 7.07 -13.98
C TYR A 91 -2.86 6.24 -13.63
N PHE A 92 -3.52 6.57 -12.52
CA PHE A 92 -4.78 5.93 -12.10
C PHE A 92 -5.88 6.16 -13.13
N ASP A 93 -6.07 7.41 -13.55
CA ASP A 93 -7.05 7.80 -14.55
C ASP A 93 -6.79 7.09 -15.88
N TYR A 94 -5.53 6.92 -16.27
CA TYR A 94 -5.19 6.15 -17.46
C TYR A 94 -5.66 4.69 -17.34
N LEU A 95 -5.37 4.01 -16.22
CA LEU A 95 -5.82 2.63 -15.99
C LEU A 95 -7.36 2.52 -15.93
N ALA A 96 -8.03 3.49 -15.31
CA ALA A 96 -9.48 3.60 -15.27
C ALA A 96 -10.07 3.78 -16.68
N MET A 97 -9.48 4.66 -17.51
CA MET A 97 -9.87 4.88 -18.91
C MET A 97 -9.69 3.61 -19.75
N ARG A 98 -8.70 2.77 -19.42
CA ARG A 98 -8.47 1.46 -20.05
C ARG A 98 -9.44 0.38 -19.56
N SER A 99 -10.38 0.73 -18.68
CA SER A 99 -11.38 -0.18 -18.10
C SER A 99 -10.80 -1.30 -17.25
N PHE A 100 -9.56 -1.14 -16.77
CA PHE A 100 -8.96 -2.08 -15.82
C PHE A 100 -9.56 -1.91 -14.41
N PHE A 101 -10.00 -0.69 -14.08
CA PHE A 101 -10.75 -0.38 -12.87
C PHE A 101 -12.20 0.01 -13.20
N GLN A 102 -13.10 -0.30 -12.29
CA GLN A 102 -14.53 -0.01 -12.38
C GLN A 102 -15.10 0.25 -10.99
N GLU A 103 -16.38 0.68 -10.93
CA GLU A 103 -17.09 0.94 -9.67
C GLU A 103 -16.31 1.85 -8.70
N PHE A 104 -16.28 3.13 -9.04
CA PHE A 104 -15.57 4.15 -8.25
C PHE A 104 -16.45 4.64 -7.11
N PHE A 105 -15.98 4.43 -5.89
CA PHE A 105 -16.59 4.96 -4.68
C PHE A 105 -15.91 6.26 -4.33
N LYS A 106 -16.72 7.31 -4.22
CA LYS A 106 -16.26 8.66 -3.89
C LYS A 106 -16.60 8.98 -2.45
N ASP A 107 -15.76 9.79 -1.82
CA ASP A 107 -16.08 10.40 -0.54
C ASP A 107 -17.06 11.59 -0.70
N ASN A 108 -17.31 12.29 0.40
CA ASN A 108 -18.19 13.45 0.44
C ASN A 108 -17.67 14.64 -0.38
N GLU A 109 -16.38 14.66 -0.69
CA GLU A 109 -15.73 15.70 -1.50
C GLU A 109 -15.68 15.32 -2.99
N GLY A 110 -16.16 14.13 -3.35
CA GLY A 110 -16.19 13.63 -4.72
C GLY A 110 -14.87 12.99 -5.19
N VAL A 111 -13.92 12.81 -4.27
CA VAL A 111 -12.61 12.17 -4.52
C VAL A 111 -12.80 10.66 -4.50
N VAL A 112 -12.21 9.97 -5.48
CA VAL A 112 -12.28 8.50 -5.56
C VAL A 112 -11.42 7.89 -4.46
N VAL A 113 -12.07 7.27 -3.47
CA VAL A 113 -11.40 6.62 -2.34
C VAL A 113 -11.23 5.12 -2.51
N ARG A 114 -12.10 4.49 -3.31
CA ARG A 114 -12.03 3.05 -3.62
C ARG A 114 -12.49 2.79 -5.04
N CYS A 115 -11.92 1.75 -5.66
CA CYS A 115 -12.40 1.20 -6.92
C CYS A 115 -12.39 -0.32 -6.84
N LYS A 116 -13.09 -0.99 -7.76
CA LYS A 116 -12.99 -2.43 -7.95
C LYS A 116 -12.25 -2.78 -9.23
N MET A 117 -11.56 -3.90 -9.19
CA MET A 117 -11.11 -4.61 -10.39
C MET A 117 -12.10 -5.74 -10.67
N HIS A 118 -12.44 -5.96 -11.94
CA HIS A 118 -13.28 -7.11 -12.32
C HIS A 118 -12.51 -8.42 -12.08
N ASP A 119 -13.16 -9.48 -11.61
CA ASP A 119 -12.52 -10.77 -11.24
C ASP A 119 -11.56 -11.30 -12.34
N ILE A 120 -12.01 -11.36 -13.60
CA ILE A 120 -11.17 -11.76 -14.74
C ILE A 120 -9.95 -10.83 -14.95
N VAL A 121 -10.08 -9.52 -14.69
CA VAL A 121 -8.95 -8.58 -14.75
C VAL A 121 -7.98 -8.82 -13.58
N HIS A 122 -8.53 -9.18 -12.41
CA HIS A 122 -7.75 -9.59 -11.24
C HIS A 122 -6.98 -10.89 -11.51
N ASP A 123 -7.62 -11.92 -12.07
CA ASP A 123 -6.97 -13.18 -12.43
C ASP A 123 -5.88 -12.95 -13.48
N PHE A 124 -6.12 -12.02 -14.41
CA PHE A 124 -5.11 -11.58 -15.37
C PHE A 124 -3.93 -10.87 -14.70
N ALA A 125 -4.18 -10.00 -13.71
CA ALA A 125 -3.11 -9.38 -12.94
C ALA A 125 -2.28 -10.43 -12.19
N GLN A 126 -2.93 -11.41 -11.54
CA GLN A 126 -2.26 -12.53 -10.88
C GLN A 126 -1.42 -13.36 -11.84
N PHE A 127 -1.94 -13.64 -13.05
CA PHE A 127 -1.20 -14.35 -14.09
C PHE A 127 0.10 -13.62 -14.47
N LEU A 128 0.05 -12.30 -14.64
CA LEU A 128 1.22 -11.48 -14.96
C LEU A 128 2.24 -11.45 -13.80
N THR A 129 1.78 -11.50 -12.56
CA THR A 129 2.62 -11.33 -11.36
C THR A 129 2.93 -12.62 -10.62
N LYS A 130 2.64 -13.79 -11.18
CA LYS A 130 2.71 -15.10 -10.48
C LYS A 130 4.04 -15.43 -9.78
N ASN A 131 5.14 -14.78 -10.21
CA ASN A 131 6.47 -14.98 -9.63
C ASN A 131 6.92 -13.83 -8.70
N GLU A 132 6.20 -12.71 -8.70
CA GLU A 132 6.57 -11.48 -7.99
C GLU A 132 5.61 -11.16 -6.84
N CYS A 133 4.36 -11.60 -6.93
CA CYS A 133 3.31 -11.35 -5.95
C CYS A 133 2.72 -12.67 -5.43
N ILE A 134 2.44 -12.73 -4.13
CA ILE A 134 1.72 -13.85 -3.53
C ILE A 134 0.74 -13.35 -2.47
N ALA A 135 -0.47 -13.92 -2.44
CA ALA A 135 -1.44 -13.73 -1.37
C ALA A 135 -1.74 -15.10 -0.76
N ILE A 136 -1.64 -15.21 0.56
CA ILE A 136 -1.72 -16.48 1.27
C ILE A 136 -2.67 -16.32 2.45
N GLU A 137 -3.63 -17.23 2.52
CA GLU A 137 -4.45 -17.48 3.70
C GLU A 137 -3.79 -18.62 4.48
N VAL A 138 -3.57 -18.42 5.77
CA VAL A 138 -2.93 -19.38 6.68
C VAL A 138 -3.95 -19.68 7.76
N ASP A 139 -4.59 -20.85 7.68
CA ASP A 139 -5.66 -21.23 8.62
C ASP A 139 -5.18 -22.23 9.69
N ASP A 140 -4.08 -22.95 9.42
CA ASP A 140 -3.55 -23.99 10.29
C ASP A 140 -2.09 -23.70 10.69
N ASP A 141 -1.50 -24.57 11.51
CA ASP A 141 -0.09 -24.46 11.93
C ASP A 141 0.92 -24.86 10.85
N GLU A 142 0.47 -25.41 9.72
CA GLU A 142 1.34 -25.88 8.64
C GLU A 142 1.90 -24.73 7.78
N GLU A 143 3.18 -24.86 7.40
CA GLU A 143 3.81 -23.91 6.49
C GLU A 143 3.15 -23.95 5.09
N PRO A 144 2.71 -22.81 4.54
CA PRO A 144 2.02 -22.77 3.26
C PRO A 144 2.90 -23.30 2.12
N LEU A 145 2.45 -24.37 1.45
CA LEU A 145 3.15 -24.97 0.31
C LEU A 145 3.42 -23.95 -0.81
N SER A 146 2.53 -22.96 -0.98
CA SER A 146 2.70 -21.88 -1.94
C SER A 146 3.93 -21.03 -1.64
N LEU A 147 4.26 -20.75 -0.37
CA LEU A 147 5.49 -20.05 0.03
C LEU A 147 6.74 -20.91 -0.12
N ILE A 148 6.62 -22.21 0.14
CA ILE A 148 7.72 -23.17 0.01
C ILE A 148 8.12 -23.34 -1.45
N ASN A 149 7.13 -23.45 -2.35
CA ASN A 149 7.33 -23.71 -3.77
C ASN A 149 7.61 -22.44 -4.59
N THR A 150 7.42 -21.25 -4.02
CA THR A 150 7.70 -19.99 -4.72
C THR A 150 9.21 -19.75 -4.84
N TYR A 151 9.64 -19.26 -6.00
CA TYR A 151 11.00 -18.75 -6.20
C TYR A 151 11.22 -17.49 -5.36
N GLN A 152 11.66 -17.68 -4.11
CA GLN A 152 11.81 -16.63 -3.09
C GLN A 152 12.73 -15.48 -3.53
N GLU A 153 13.63 -15.71 -4.50
CA GLU A 153 14.47 -14.66 -5.09
C GLU A 153 13.70 -13.66 -5.97
N LYS A 154 12.60 -14.10 -6.60
CA LYS A 154 11.76 -13.26 -7.47
C LYS A 154 10.60 -12.61 -6.72
N LEU A 155 10.22 -13.14 -5.56
CA LEU A 155 9.14 -12.61 -4.75
C LEU A 155 9.43 -11.18 -4.29
N ARG A 156 8.57 -10.24 -4.65
CA ARG A 156 8.66 -8.81 -4.30
C ARG A 156 7.55 -8.38 -3.37
N HIS A 157 6.37 -8.99 -3.48
CA HIS A 157 5.18 -8.51 -2.79
C HIS A 157 4.41 -9.68 -2.19
N SER A 158 4.06 -9.57 -0.92
CA SER A 158 3.34 -10.63 -0.21
C SER A 158 2.21 -10.05 0.63
N MET A 159 1.08 -10.74 0.63
CA MET A 159 -0.02 -10.55 1.55
C MET A 159 -0.24 -11.85 2.33
N LEU A 160 -0.26 -11.74 3.65
CA LEU A 160 -0.52 -12.82 4.58
C LEU A 160 -1.83 -12.50 5.31
N VAL A 161 -2.79 -13.40 5.20
CA VAL A 161 -4.02 -13.40 5.98
C VAL A 161 -3.91 -14.56 6.96
N LEU A 162 -3.75 -14.25 8.24
CA LEU A 162 -3.57 -15.24 9.30
C LEU A 162 -4.92 -15.48 9.97
N GLY A 163 -5.41 -16.71 9.86
CA GLY A 163 -6.62 -17.22 10.49
C GLY A 163 -6.49 -17.34 12.01
N TYR A 164 -7.56 -17.84 12.64
CA TYR A 164 -7.60 -18.02 14.09
C TYR A 164 -6.66 -19.17 14.50
N GLU A 165 -5.81 -18.93 15.49
CA GLU A 165 -4.75 -19.84 15.99
C GLU A 165 -3.65 -20.26 14.99
N ALA A 166 -3.67 -19.79 13.74
CA ALA A 166 -2.65 -20.07 12.73
C ALA A 166 -1.22 -19.60 13.11
N SER A 167 -0.22 -20.40 12.74
CA SER A 167 1.18 -20.05 12.92
C SER A 167 1.67 -19.03 11.88
N PHE A 168 2.64 -18.19 12.25
CA PHE A 168 3.22 -17.26 11.28
C PHE A 168 4.18 -18.01 10.34
N PRO A 169 4.05 -17.88 9.00
CA PRO A 169 4.89 -18.61 8.06
C PRO A 169 6.31 -18.05 8.02
N ILE A 170 7.24 -18.74 8.67
CA ILE A 170 8.66 -18.39 8.83
C ILE A 170 9.39 -18.43 7.49
N SER A 171 8.90 -19.23 6.53
CA SER A 171 9.46 -19.31 5.17
C SER A 171 9.54 -17.96 4.46
N ILE A 172 8.68 -16.98 4.81
CA ILE A 172 8.72 -15.64 4.23
C ILE A 172 10.07 -14.94 4.46
N PHE A 173 10.80 -15.28 5.53
CA PHE A 173 12.10 -14.68 5.86
C PHE A 173 13.20 -15.01 4.84
N LYS A 174 12.98 -16.03 4.00
CA LYS A 174 13.89 -16.37 2.90
C LYS A 174 13.75 -15.42 1.70
N ALA A 175 12.62 -14.72 1.57
CA ALA A 175 12.38 -13.75 0.51
C ALA A 175 13.14 -12.42 0.76
N LYS A 176 14.47 -12.44 0.67
CA LYS A 176 15.34 -11.27 0.94
C LYS A 176 15.08 -10.06 0.03
N ASN A 177 14.41 -10.32 -1.07
CA ASN A 177 14.08 -9.39 -2.14
C ASN A 177 12.69 -8.76 -1.99
N LEU A 178 11.97 -9.09 -0.91
CA LEU A 178 10.63 -8.59 -0.62
C LEU A 178 10.65 -7.07 -0.37
N ARG A 179 9.79 -6.36 -1.10
CA ARG A 179 9.59 -4.91 -1.04
C ARG A 179 8.27 -4.51 -0.40
N SER A 180 7.26 -5.40 -0.42
CA SER A 180 5.97 -5.14 0.22
C SER A 180 5.52 -6.34 1.01
N LEU A 181 5.10 -6.12 2.25
CA LEU A 181 4.50 -7.15 3.07
C LEU A 181 3.26 -6.60 3.78
N PHE A 182 2.12 -7.20 3.52
CA PHE A 182 0.86 -6.90 4.19
C PHE A 182 0.47 -8.07 5.07
N ILE A 183 0.27 -7.81 6.36
CA ILE A 183 -0.10 -8.82 7.35
C ILE A 183 -1.47 -8.43 7.88
N ASN A 184 -2.47 -9.25 7.58
CA ASN A 184 -3.80 -9.17 8.14
C ASN A 184 -3.93 -10.30 9.15
N ASN A 185 -3.89 -9.94 10.43
CA ASN A 185 -3.90 -10.91 11.50
C ASN A 185 -5.25 -10.92 12.22
N THR A 186 -5.90 -12.08 12.23
CA THR A 186 -7.13 -12.32 13.00
C THR A 186 -6.86 -12.88 14.40
N LEU A 187 -5.59 -13.20 14.74
CA LEU A 187 -5.21 -13.91 15.96
C LEU A 187 -5.50 -13.17 17.27
N ILE A 188 -5.80 -13.98 18.30
CA ILE A 188 -6.04 -13.64 19.72
C ILE A 188 -4.85 -14.07 20.65
N GLN A 189 -3.72 -14.61 20.16
CA GLN A 189 -2.65 -15.08 21.07
C GLN A 189 -1.18 -14.71 20.73
N VAL A 190 -0.39 -14.62 21.81
CA VAL A 190 1.05 -14.36 22.02
C VAL A 190 1.95 -15.09 21.00
N SER A 191 2.97 -14.57 20.29
CA SER A 191 3.83 -13.38 20.37
C SER A 191 4.27 -12.97 18.96
N LEU A 192 3.43 -12.23 18.23
CA LEU A 192 3.86 -11.57 16.98
C LEU A 192 5.11 -10.70 17.21
N THR A 193 5.32 -10.23 18.43
CA THR A 193 6.50 -9.47 18.84
C THR A 193 7.82 -10.11 18.41
N HIS A 194 8.05 -11.40 18.69
CA HIS A 194 9.31 -12.05 18.33
C HIS A 194 9.43 -12.31 16.83
N VAL A 195 8.30 -12.66 16.21
CA VAL A 195 8.20 -12.89 14.77
C VAL A 195 8.50 -11.60 14.00
N LEU A 196 7.89 -10.49 14.38
CA LEU A 196 8.08 -9.18 13.75
C LEU A 196 9.48 -8.63 13.98
N GLN A 197 10.07 -8.83 15.16
CA GLN A 197 11.48 -8.49 15.38
C GLN A 197 12.39 -9.27 14.42
N SER A 198 12.15 -10.58 14.28
CA SER A 198 12.86 -11.42 13.31
C SER A 198 12.60 -10.94 11.88
N LEU A 199 11.38 -10.58 11.56
CA LEU A 199 10.98 -10.05 10.25
C LEU A 199 11.77 -8.79 9.91
N PHE A 200 11.82 -7.83 10.84
CA PHE A 200 12.57 -6.59 10.67
C PHE A 200 14.06 -6.84 10.51
N ASP A 201 14.58 -7.90 11.14
CA ASP A 201 15.96 -8.35 10.97
C ASP A 201 16.25 -9.02 9.64
N GLN A 202 15.28 -9.73 9.06
CA GLN A 202 15.48 -10.54 7.88
C GLN A 202 15.11 -9.84 6.57
N LEU A 203 14.14 -8.90 6.58
CA LEU A 203 13.53 -8.32 5.37
C LEU A 203 13.90 -6.84 5.18
N LYS A 204 15.20 -6.56 5.03
CA LYS A 204 15.73 -5.18 4.95
C LYS A 204 15.32 -4.41 3.69
N CYS A 205 14.90 -5.09 2.63
CA CYS A 205 14.49 -4.49 1.36
C CYS A 205 13.05 -3.95 1.36
N LEU A 206 12.32 -4.10 2.46
CA LEU A 206 10.93 -3.63 2.57
C LEU A 206 10.83 -2.12 2.36
N ARG A 207 9.90 -1.75 1.49
CA ARG A 207 9.48 -0.37 1.18
C ARG A 207 8.06 -0.09 1.64
N ALA A 208 7.20 -1.11 1.67
CA ALA A 208 5.84 -1.01 2.17
C ALA A 208 5.54 -2.11 3.19
N LEU A 209 4.99 -1.71 4.34
CA LEU A 209 4.60 -2.61 5.40
C LEU A 209 3.20 -2.22 5.89
N ARG A 210 2.29 -3.19 5.89
CA ARG A 210 0.98 -3.07 6.54
C ARG A 210 0.90 -4.12 7.63
N ILE A 211 0.57 -3.68 8.83
CA ILE A 211 0.28 -4.57 9.96
C ILE A 211 -1.14 -4.23 10.41
N ALA A 212 -2.06 -5.15 10.17
CA ALA A 212 -3.44 -5.06 10.61
C ALA A 212 -3.75 -6.16 11.63
N THR A 213 -4.36 -5.78 12.74
CA THR A 213 -4.86 -6.70 13.77
C THR A 213 -6.32 -6.37 14.07
N LEU A 214 -7.12 -7.41 14.30
CA LEU A 214 -8.54 -7.27 14.65
C LEU A 214 -8.78 -7.05 16.17
N MET A 215 -7.72 -6.94 16.99
CA MET A 215 -7.89 -6.88 18.44
C MET A 215 -8.16 -5.47 18.96
N ASN A 216 -9.35 -5.29 19.52
CA ASN A 216 -9.72 -4.20 20.42
C ASN A 216 -9.45 -4.54 21.91
N THR A 217 -8.75 -5.64 22.20
CA THR A 217 -8.55 -6.14 23.57
C THR A 217 -7.15 -5.82 24.09
N TRP A 218 -7.12 -5.10 25.20
CA TRP A 218 -6.02 -4.28 25.73
C TRP A 218 -4.78 -5.02 26.28
N ASP A 219 -3.61 -4.79 25.68
CA ASP A 219 -2.36 -4.42 26.40
C ASP A 219 -1.79 -3.19 25.69
N VAL A 220 -1.95 -2.02 26.31
CA VAL A 220 -1.57 -0.68 25.82
C VAL A 220 -0.08 -0.58 25.43
N ASN A 221 0.74 -1.52 25.89
CA ASN A 221 2.18 -1.59 25.60
C ASN A 221 2.56 -2.59 24.49
N SER A 222 1.60 -3.25 23.84
CA SER A 222 1.88 -4.24 22.79
C SER A 222 2.56 -3.59 21.57
N THR A 223 2.15 -2.39 21.17
CA THR A 223 2.71 -1.72 19.98
C THR A 223 4.19 -1.38 20.11
N ASN A 224 4.63 -0.89 21.28
CA ASN A 224 6.05 -0.66 21.57
C ASN A 224 6.88 -1.95 21.44
N LYS A 225 6.30 -3.10 21.81
CA LYS A 225 6.96 -4.41 21.67
C LYS A 225 6.96 -4.88 20.22
N ILE A 226 5.80 -4.79 19.54
CA ILE A 226 5.56 -5.22 18.15
C ILE A 226 6.43 -4.47 17.17
N LEU A 227 6.57 -3.15 17.32
CA LEU A 227 7.36 -2.28 16.44
C LEU A 227 8.82 -2.14 16.89
N LYS A 228 9.25 -2.88 17.91
CA LYS A 228 10.65 -2.89 18.33
C LYS A 228 11.53 -3.39 17.18
N GLY A 229 12.54 -2.62 16.80
CA GLY A 229 13.42 -2.98 15.69
C GLY A 229 12.93 -2.53 14.33
N ILE A 230 11.77 -1.85 14.23
CA ILE A 230 11.27 -1.34 12.95
C ILE A 230 12.23 -0.34 12.32
N GLU A 231 13.00 0.40 13.12
CA GLU A 231 14.02 1.36 12.67
C GLU A 231 15.07 0.72 11.74
N LYS A 232 15.21 -0.61 11.80
CA LYS A 232 16.14 -1.34 10.94
C LYS A 232 15.63 -1.50 9.50
N LEU A 233 14.36 -1.19 9.23
CA LEU A 233 13.78 -1.16 7.88
C LEU A 233 14.08 0.19 7.20
N ILE A 234 15.35 0.46 6.94
CA ILE A 234 15.82 1.76 6.46
C ILE A 234 15.25 2.16 5.08
N HIS A 235 14.74 1.22 4.31
CA HIS A 235 14.13 1.45 3.00
C HIS A 235 12.62 1.65 3.06
N LEU A 236 12.01 1.57 4.24
CA LEU A 236 10.57 1.69 4.40
C LEU A 236 10.09 3.10 4.05
N ARG A 237 9.03 3.16 3.24
CA ARG A 237 8.41 4.38 2.73
C ARG A 237 6.92 4.44 3.00
N TYR A 238 6.29 3.29 3.17
CA TYR A 238 4.88 3.16 3.50
C TYR A 238 4.74 2.28 4.74
N LEU A 239 4.12 2.82 5.78
CA LEU A 239 3.77 2.12 7.00
C LEU A 239 2.29 2.34 7.29
N ARG A 240 1.50 1.27 7.25
CA ARG A 240 0.10 1.28 7.69
C ARG A 240 -0.08 0.37 8.89
N LEU A 241 -0.62 0.92 9.96
CA LEU A 241 -0.88 0.25 11.22
C LEU A 241 -2.39 0.27 11.44
N VAL A 242 -3.02 -0.90 11.53
CA VAL A 242 -4.46 -1.01 11.69
C VAL A 242 -4.78 -1.80 12.97
N GLY A 243 -5.64 -1.23 13.82
CA GLY A 243 -6.17 -1.89 15.01
C GLY A 243 -5.16 -2.08 16.15
N LEU A 244 -4.04 -1.35 16.16
CA LEU A 244 -3.05 -1.49 17.23
C LEU A 244 -3.49 -0.78 18.51
N GLY A 245 -3.57 -1.53 19.62
CA GLY A 245 -3.84 -0.97 20.96
C GLY A 245 -2.64 -0.24 21.56
N THR A 246 -2.49 1.06 21.29
CA THR A 246 -1.46 1.88 21.95
C THR A 246 -1.93 3.30 22.25
N GLU A 247 -1.40 3.88 23.32
CA GLU A 247 -1.59 5.29 23.64
C GLU A 247 -0.58 6.20 22.94
N GLU A 248 0.60 5.68 22.58
CA GLU A 248 1.67 6.46 21.97
C GLU A 248 2.41 5.63 20.94
N LEU A 249 2.53 6.16 19.72
CA LEU A 249 3.33 5.52 18.68
C LEU A 249 4.82 5.56 19.08
N PRO A 250 5.58 4.46 18.93
CA PRO A 250 6.96 4.36 19.43
C PRO A 250 7.91 5.36 18.76
N GLU A 251 8.87 5.88 19.52
CA GLU A 251 9.88 6.81 19.02
C GLU A 251 10.77 6.19 17.92
N THR A 252 10.90 4.85 17.89
CA THR A 252 11.63 4.14 16.83
C THR A 252 11.02 4.31 15.44
N CYS A 253 9.73 4.62 15.34
CA CYS A 253 9.09 4.95 14.07
C CYS A 253 9.68 6.23 13.45
N CYS A 254 10.22 7.14 14.27
CA CYS A 254 10.83 8.39 13.80
C CYS A 254 12.22 8.19 13.17
N GLU A 255 12.78 6.99 13.25
CA GLU A 255 14.07 6.63 12.63
C GLU A 255 13.90 6.13 11.18
N LEU A 256 12.65 5.98 10.71
CA LEU A 256 12.33 5.61 9.34
C LEU A 256 12.48 6.83 8.41
N LEU A 257 13.70 7.31 8.19
CA LEU A 257 13.95 8.60 7.52
C LEU A 257 13.44 8.68 6.07
N ASN A 258 13.21 7.53 5.42
CA ASN A 258 12.65 7.45 4.06
C ASN A 258 11.12 7.33 4.04
N LEU A 259 10.46 7.37 5.20
CA LEU A 259 9.01 7.23 5.30
C LEU A 259 8.31 8.40 4.60
N GLN A 260 7.44 8.05 3.65
CA GLN A 260 6.61 8.97 2.88
C GLN A 260 5.15 8.93 3.36
N VAL A 261 4.71 7.78 3.85
CA VAL A 261 3.32 7.52 4.23
C VAL A 261 3.30 6.81 5.57
N LEU A 262 2.60 7.41 6.54
CA LEU A 262 2.26 6.83 7.83
C LEU A 262 0.75 6.90 8.02
N GLU A 263 0.09 5.74 7.99
CA GLU A 263 -1.37 5.62 8.15
C GLU A 263 -1.66 4.81 9.42
N ILE A 264 -2.47 5.36 10.31
CA ILE A 264 -2.80 4.76 11.61
C ILE A 264 -4.31 4.66 11.74
N GLU A 265 -4.87 3.48 11.47
CA GLU A 265 -6.32 3.27 11.42
C GLU A 265 -6.78 2.34 12.52
N GLN A 266 -8.01 2.51 12.98
CA GLN A 266 -8.67 1.73 14.02
C GLN A 266 -7.88 1.64 15.33
N CYS A 267 -6.95 2.55 15.56
CA CYS A 267 -6.14 2.65 16.78
C CYS A 267 -6.83 3.57 17.79
N THR A 268 -7.98 3.13 18.31
CA THR A 268 -8.89 3.94 19.14
C THR A 268 -8.30 4.45 20.46
N SER A 269 -7.19 3.86 20.92
CA SER A 269 -6.51 4.27 22.15
C SER A 269 -5.40 5.31 21.93
N LEU A 270 -5.10 5.67 20.67
CA LEU A 270 -3.98 6.57 20.35
C LEU A 270 -4.24 7.98 20.89
N LYS A 271 -3.35 8.44 21.77
CA LYS A 271 -3.41 9.76 22.41
C LYS A 271 -2.23 10.65 22.04
N ARG A 272 -1.10 10.07 21.66
CA ARG A 272 0.14 10.82 21.39
C ARG A 272 0.88 10.29 20.17
N LEU A 273 1.39 11.22 19.37
CA LEU A 273 2.43 10.97 18.38
C LEU A 273 3.82 11.14 19.02
N PRO A 274 4.85 10.42 18.54
CA PRO A 274 6.21 10.52 19.06
C PRO A 274 6.78 11.93 18.89
N LEU A 275 7.58 12.37 19.85
CA LEU A 275 8.13 13.73 19.85
C LEU A 275 9.14 13.94 18.71
N GLY A 276 9.82 12.88 18.26
CA GLY A 276 10.75 12.93 17.14
C GLY A 276 10.14 12.93 15.76
N ILE A 277 8.81 13.06 15.61
CA ILE A 277 8.15 12.98 14.28
C ILE A 277 8.78 13.93 13.25
N GLY A 278 9.32 15.06 13.70
CA GLY A 278 10.03 16.04 12.86
C GLY A 278 11.34 15.53 12.22
N LYS A 279 11.78 14.31 12.52
CA LYS A 279 12.88 13.61 11.82
C LYS A 279 12.43 13.05 10.46
N LEU A 280 11.14 12.79 10.28
CA LEU A 280 10.57 12.17 9.08
C LEU A 280 10.41 13.18 7.94
N VAL A 281 11.49 13.86 7.54
CA VAL A 281 11.46 14.99 6.58
C VAL A 281 10.92 14.64 5.19
N ASN A 282 10.86 13.35 4.85
CA ASN A 282 10.30 12.85 3.59
C ASN A 282 8.80 12.51 3.69
N LEU A 283 8.18 12.66 4.87
CA LEU A 283 6.79 12.30 5.10
C LEU A 283 5.87 13.25 4.34
N ARG A 284 4.98 12.66 3.55
CA ARG A 284 3.98 13.34 2.70
C ARG A 284 2.57 13.14 3.23
N HIS A 285 2.28 11.96 3.75
CA HIS A 285 0.96 11.65 4.29
C HIS A 285 1.08 11.12 5.72
N LEU A 286 0.49 11.86 6.65
CA LEU A 286 0.28 11.44 8.02
C LEU A 286 -1.21 11.37 8.28
N THR A 287 -1.78 10.17 8.24
CA THR A 287 -3.20 9.98 8.53
C THR A 287 -3.37 9.13 9.77
N TYR A 288 -4.37 9.52 10.55
CA TYR A 288 -4.87 8.77 11.68
C TYR A 288 -6.38 8.94 11.76
N ASP A 289 -7.06 7.98 12.39
CA ASP A 289 -8.48 8.12 12.75
C ASP A 289 -8.68 9.34 13.66
N ASP A 290 -9.93 9.84 13.71
CA ASP A 290 -10.43 10.83 14.68
C ASP A 290 -10.14 10.33 16.10
N SER A 291 -8.91 10.57 16.51
CA SER A 291 -8.27 10.06 17.71
C SER A 291 -8.24 11.23 18.65
N CYS A 292 -8.50 10.96 19.92
CA CYS A 292 -8.39 11.92 21.01
C CYS A 292 -6.92 12.30 21.27
N LEU A 293 -6.15 12.61 20.21
CA LEU A 293 -4.78 13.09 20.30
C LEU A 293 -4.77 14.29 21.24
N GLU A 294 -3.93 14.20 22.25
CA GLU A 294 -3.84 15.25 23.26
C GLU A 294 -3.17 16.51 22.68
N PHE A 295 -2.27 16.34 21.71
CA PHE A 295 -1.56 17.40 21.01
C PHE A 295 -0.84 16.88 19.76
N ILE A 296 -0.52 17.80 18.84
CA ILE A 296 0.45 17.55 17.75
C ILE A 296 1.87 17.94 18.24
N PRO A 297 2.88 17.07 18.14
CA PRO A 297 4.22 17.33 18.69
C PRO A 297 4.98 18.46 17.97
N LYS A 298 5.77 19.21 18.74
CA LYS A 298 6.77 20.17 18.22
C LYS A 298 7.79 19.39 17.39
N GLY A 299 7.84 19.69 16.10
CA GLY A 299 8.62 18.96 15.11
C GLY A 299 7.84 18.78 13.82
N ILE A 300 6.51 18.73 13.89
CA ILE A 300 5.64 18.64 12.71
C ILE A 300 5.93 19.76 11.71
N GLN A 301 6.29 20.96 12.18
CA GLN A 301 6.65 22.11 11.36
C GLN A 301 7.89 21.91 10.47
N ARG A 302 8.67 20.84 10.71
CA ARG A 302 9.85 20.49 9.91
C ARG A 302 9.50 19.61 8.71
N LEU A 303 8.27 19.12 8.63
CA LEU A 303 7.81 18.21 7.58
C LEU A 303 7.35 19.01 6.35
N THR A 304 8.29 19.66 5.67
CA THR A 304 8.01 20.57 4.53
C THR A 304 7.48 19.88 3.27
N ASN A 305 7.45 18.53 3.28
CA ASN A 305 6.91 17.72 2.20
C ASN A 305 5.49 17.21 2.53
N LEU A 306 4.93 17.57 3.69
CA LEU A 306 3.63 17.10 4.11
C LEU A 306 2.54 17.64 3.17
N ARG A 307 1.64 16.76 2.76
CA ARG A 307 0.51 17.01 1.85
C ARG A 307 -0.81 16.63 2.47
N THR A 308 -0.81 15.67 3.39
CA THR A 308 -2.01 15.25 4.10
C THR A 308 -1.72 15.10 5.58
N LEU A 309 -2.56 15.73 6.40
CA LEU A 309 -2.64 15.56 7.84
C LEU A 309 -4.12 15.41 8.20
N SER A 310 -4.53 14.33 8.87
CA SER A 310 -5.95 14.09 9.18
C SER A 310 -6.59 15.26 9.94
N GLU A 311 -6.03 15.63 11.11
CA GLU A 311 -6.58 16.69 11.96
C GLU A 311 -5.49 17.43 12.73
N PHE A 312 -5.66 18.72 13.00
CA PHE A 312 -4.72 19.48 13.82
C PHE A 312 -5.30 19.85 15.18
N VAL A 313 -4.78 19.24 16.25
CA VAL A 313 -5.23 19.51 17.63
C VAL A 313 -4.62 20.81 18.16
N VAL A 314 -5.48 21.81 18.38
CA VAL A 314 -5.08 23.12 18.93
C VAL A 314 -5.10 23.07 20.46
N VAL A 315 -3.92 23.17 21.06
CA VAL A 315 -3.76 23.20 22.52
C VAL A 315 -3.80 24.63 23.04
N ARG A 316 -4.72 24.94 23.97
CA ARG A 316 -4.84 26.28 24.58
C ARG A 316 -3.64 26.61 25.47
N GLY A 317 -3.29 27.91 25.52
CA GLY A 317 -2.23 28.43 26.39
C GLY A 317 -2.48 28.10 27.87
N GLY A 318 -1.44 27.64 28.56
CA GLY A 318 -1.51 27.19 29.96
C GLY A 318 -1.73 25.67 30.14
N SER A 319 -1.85 24.89 29.06
CA SER A 319 -1.89 23.43 29.18
C SER A 319 -0.53 22.86 29.60
N LYS A 320 -0.55 21.70 30.26
CA LYS A 320 0.65 20.92 30.60
C LYS A 320 1.48 20.47 29.37
N TYR A 321 0.94 20.64 28.17
CA TYR A 321 1.57 20.24 26.90
C TYR A 321 2.18 21.40 26.11
N GLY A 322 2.10 22.66 26.57
CA GLY A 322 2.62 23.82 25.83
C GLY A 322 4.12 23.74 25.48
N GLY A 323 4.90 22.99 26.27
CA GLY A 323 6.30 22.69 25.98
C GLY A 323 6.51 21.73 24.81
N LYS A 324 5.55 20.83 24.55
CA LYS A 324 5.62 19.72 23.58
C LYS A 324 4.72 19.88 22.37
N ALA A 325 3.68 20.72 22.43
CA ALA A 325 2.69 20.91 21.38
C ALA A 325 3.11 21.95 20.35
N CYS A 326 2.84 21.69 19.07
CA CYS A 326 2.98 22.65 17.97
C CYS A 326 1.83 23.66 18.01
N ASN A 327 2.12 24.92 17.68
CA ASN A 327 1.11 25.94 17.44
C ASN A 327 0.77 26.00 15.94
N LEU A 328 -0.40 26.56 15.61
CA LEU A 328 -0.83 26.74 14.22
C LEU A 328 0.14 27.62 13.42
N GLU A 329 0.74 28.64 14.03
CA GLU A 329 1.75 29.49 13.39
C GLU A 329 2.98 28.70 12.91
N GLY A 330 3.33 27.61 13.62
CA GLY A 330 4.43 26.73 13.25
C GLY A 330 4.20 26.03 11.92
N LEU A 331 2.95 25.81 11.51
CA LEU A 331 2.61 25.15 10.24
C LEU A 331 2.68 26.06 9.02
N ARG A 332 3.02 27.35 9.18
CA ARG A 332 3.09 28.28 8.04
C ARG A 332 4.13 27.87 6.99
N TYR A 333 5.09 27.03 7.35
CA TYR A 333 6.23 26.65 6.52
C TYR A 333 6.29 25.15 6.20
N THR A 334 5.24 24.39 6.55
CA THR A 334 5.11 22.97 6.21
C THR A 334 4.51 22.75 4.84
#